data_AF-L0JNT2-F1
#
_entry.id   AF-L0JNT2-F1
#
_cell.length_a   1.000
_cell.length_b   1.000
_cell.length_c   1.000
_cell.angle_alpha   90.00
_cell.angle_beta   90.00
_cell.angle_gamma   90.00
#
_symmetry.space_group_name_H-M   'P 1'
#
loop_
_entity.id
_entity.type
_entity.pdbx_description
1 polymer ?
#
loop_
_entity_poly.entity_id
_entity_poly.type
_entity_poly.pdbx_seq_one_letter_code
_entity_poly.pdbx_strand_id
1 'polypeptide(L)'
;MRSRSTGVLTSAVLAFAVGYVLWPPGYVYWTRVADVLGEPLTLALVALLAAVGGAVATLRLAVPLADLVAGSVLAYAVGMALLESVITADSPVHFLLYGGLVLWYWLGATVAAVGRSSRDDRAVSSGRPE
;
A
#
# COMPACT_ATOMS: atom_id res chain seq x y z
N MET A 1 -7.48 -24.87 -3.02
CA MET A 1 -8.26 -23.64 -2.78
C MET A 1 -7.71 -22.99 -1.52
N ARG A 2 -6.85 -21.96 -1.63
CA ARG A 2 -6.56 -21.13 -0.44
C ARG A 2 -7.87 -20.47 -0.04
N SER A 3 -8.27 -20.62 1.22
CA SER A 3 -9.48 -19.98 1.73
C SER A 3 -9.36 -18.47 1.53
N ARG A 4 -10.47 -17.80 1.20
CA ARG A 4 -10.54 -16.33 1.07
C ARG A 4 -9.88 -15.63 2.25
N SER A 5 -9.99 -16.22 3.45
CA SER A 5 -9.34 -15.81 4.69
C SER A 5 -7.81 -15.74 4.59
N THR A 6 -7.18 -16.70 3.90
CA THR A 6 -5.72 -16.71 3.70
C THR A 6 -5.28 -15.56 2.80
N GLY A 7 -6.09 -15.22 1.79
CA GLY A 7 -5.83 -14.08 0.89
C GLY A 7 -5.86 -12.76 1.65
N VAL A 8 -6.91 -12.54 2.44
CA VAL A 8 -7.07 -11.35 3.29
C VAL A 8 -5.97 -11.24 4.35
N LEU A 9 -5.57 -12.36 4.97
CA LEU A 9 -4.50 -12.33 5.96
C LEU A 9 -3.14 -12.02 5.31
N THR A 10 -2.86 -12.59 4.14
CA THR A 10 -1.62 -12.33 3.41
C THR A 10 -1.55 -10.87 2.99
N SER A 11 -2.64 -10.30 2.47
CA SER A 11 -2.68 -8.88 2.11
C SER A 11 -2.60 -7.96 3.32
N ALA A 12 -3.18 -8.34 4.46
CA ALA A 12 -3.04 -7.60 5.71
C ALA A 12 -1.58 -7.55 6.16
N VAL A 13 -0.89 -8.70 6.18
CA VAL A 13 0.54 -8.77 6.52
C VAL A 13 1.37 -7.93 5.54
N LEU A 14 1.07 -7.99 4.24
CA LEU A 14 1.80 -7.23 3.23
C LEU A 14 1.61 -5.71 3.41
N ALA A 15 0.36 -5.27 3.59
CA ALA A 15 0.03 -3.88 3.81
C ALA A 15 0.65 -3.35 5.11
N PHE A 16 0.62 -4.16 6.18
CA PHE A 16 1.27 -3.83 7.44
C PHE A 16 2.80 -3.71 7.27
N ALA A 17 3.43 -4.66 6.60
CA ALA A 17 4.88 -4.62 6.35
C ALA A 17 5.29 -3.41 5.50
N VAL A 18 4.54 -3.10 4.43
CA VAL A 18 4.78 -1.91 3.61
C VAL A 18 4.63 -0.64 4.45
N GLY A 19 3.54 -0.51 5.21
CA GLY A 19 3.31 0.65 6.08
C GLY A 19 4.39 0.81 7.15
N TYR A 20 4.79 -0.28 7.80
CA TYR A 20 5.83 -0.27 8.83
C TYR A 20 7.22 0.06 8.27
N VAL A 21 7.58 -0.46 7.10
CA VAL A 21 8.86 -0.15 6.45
C VAL A 21 8.86 1.26 5.86
N LEU A 22 7.73 1.74 5.34
CA LEU A 22 7.65 3.09 4.82
C LEU A 22 7.59 4.13 5.93
N TRP A 23 6.92 3.87 7.03
CA TRP A 23 6.76 4.85 8.08
C TRP A 23 6.69 4.17 9.45
N PRO A 24 7.85 3.73 9.98
CA PRO A 24 7.91 3.05 11.25
C PRO A 24 7.64 4.06 12.37
N PRO A 25 6.92 3.62 13.41
CA PRO A 25 6.69 4.43 14.58
C PRO A 25 8.01 4.93 15.20
N GLY A 26 8.12 6.25 15.38
CA GLY A 26 9.22 6.88 16.11
C GLY A 26 10.52 7.10 15.35
N TYR A 27 10.55 6.95 14.02
CA TYR A 27 11.83 6.90 13.27
C TYR A 27 12.22 8.14 12.45
N VAL A 28 13.54 8.34 12.49
CA VAL A 28 14.35 9.56 12.24
C VAL A 28 15.05 9.53 10.86
N TYR A 29 14.73 8.57 9.99
CA TYR A 29 15.40 8.51 8.67
C TYR A 29 14.72 9.39 7.63
N TRP A 30 13.40 9.55 7.68
CA TRP A 30 12.73 10.54 6.85
C TRP A 30 13.02 11.97 7.25
N THR A 31 13.40 12.23 8.51
CA THR A 31 13.81 13.58 8.91
C THR A 31 15.08 13.99 8.17
N ARG A 32 16.09 13.11 8.06
CA ARG A 32 17.29 13.40 7.24
C ARG A 32 16.98 13.62 5.76
N VAL A 33 16.00 12.90 5.22
CA VAL A 33 15.56 13.09 3.83
C VAL A 33 14.81 14.42 3.69
N ALA A 34 13.95 14.75 4.66
CA ALA A 34 13.21 16.01 4.73
C ALA A 34 14.13 17.23 4.91
N ASP A 35 15.24 17.08 5.65
CA ASP A 35 16.23 18.13 5.82
C ASP A 35 16.92 18.51 4.49
N VAL A 36 17.03 17.55 3.56
CA VAL A 36 17.67 17.75 2.25
C VAL A 36 16.66 18.13 1.16
N LEU A 37 15.54 17.44 1.12
CA LEU A 37 14.54 17.53 0.03
C LEU A 37 13.34 18.40 0.39
N GLY A 38 13.17 18.74 1.66
CA GLY A 38 11.95 19.32 2.22
C GLY A 38 10.91 18.26 2.60
N GLU A 39 10.11 18.58 3.61
CA GLU A 39 8.96 17.77 4.05
C GLU A 39 7.98 17.39 2.92
N PRO A 40 7.49 18.32 2.08
CA PRO A 40 6.47 17.98 1.08
C PRO A 40 6.99 16.99 0.04
N LEU A 41 8.24 17.12 -0.40
CA LEU A 41 8.83 16.21 -1.37
C LEU A 41 9.09 14.82 -0.75
N THR A 42 9.47 14.80 0.52
CA THR A 42 9.64 13.55 1.28
C THR A 42 8.32 12.80 1.39
N LEU A 43 7.24 13.48 1.76
CA LEU A 43 5.89 12.90 1.81
C LEU A 43 5.44 12.37 0.44
N ALA A 44 5.69 13.10 -0.64
CA ALA A 44 5.39 12.64 -1.99
C ALA A 44 6.19 11.38 -2.36
N LEU A 45 7.46 11.28 -1.96
CA LEU A 45 8.30 10.10 -2.14
C LEU A 45 7.75 8.89 -1.38
N VAL A 46 7.35 9.07 -0.12
CA VAL A 46 6.76 7.99 0.69
C VAL A 46 5.44 7.53 0.06
N ALA A 47 4.58 8.47 -0.34
CA ALA A 47 3.32 8.18 -1.03
C ALA A 47 3.56 7.38 -2.33
N LEU A 48 4.56 7.77 -3.12
CA LEU A 48 4.93 7.06 -4.34
C LEU A 48 5.40 5.63 -4.04
N LEU A 49 6.24 5.45 -3.01
CA LEU A 49 6.68 4.12 -2.60
C LEU A 49 5.51 3.24 -2.13
N ALA A 50 4.51 3.82 -1.47
CA ALA A 50 3.31 3.10 -1.05
C ALA A 50 2.53 2.63 -2.27
N ALA A 51 2.35 3.49 -3.27
CA ALA A 51 1.76 3.13 -4.55
C ALA A 51 2.54 2.03 -5.27
N VAL A 52 3.88 2.09 -5.29
CA VAL A 52 4.71 1.01 -5.84
C VAL A 52 4.47 -0.30 -5.10
N GLY A 53 4.36 -0.28 -3.77
CA GLY A 53 4.02 -1.46 -2.98
C GLY A 53 2.70 -2.11 -3.41
N GLY A 54 1.66 -1.29 -3.60
CA GLY A 54 0.34 -1.75 -4.06
C GLY A 54 0.37 -2.30 -5.48
N ALA A 55 1.10 -1.63 -6.37
CA ALA A 55 1.31 -2.10 -7.73
C ALA A 55 2.03 -3.45 -7.75
N VAL A 56 3.08 -3.63 -6.94
CA VAL A 56 3.81 -4.90 -6.82
C VAL A 56 2.92 -6.02 -6.30
N ALA A 57 2.10 -5.75 -5.28
CA ALA A 57 1.15 -6.73 -4.74
C ALA A 57 0.18 -7.24 -5.82
N THR A 58 -0.37 -6.34 -6.63
CA THR A 58 -1.26 -6.70 -7.73
C THR A 58 -0.51 -7.38 -8.87
N LEU A 59 0.65 -6.84 -9.29
CA LEU A 59 1.37 -7.27 -10.49
C LEU A 59 2.16 -8.57 -10.31
N ARG A 60 2.83 -8.72 -9.17
CA ARG A 60 3.77 -9.82 -8.91
C ARG A 60 3.19 -10.91 -8.03
N LEU A 61 2.38 -10.53 -7.03
CA LEU A 61 1.82 -11.47 -6.08
C LEU A 61 0.40 -11.93 -6.47
N ALA A 62 -0.15 -11.37 -7.55
CA ALA A 62 -1.47 -11.69 -8.09
C ALA A 62 -2.59 -11.62 -7.03
N VAL A 63 -2.45 -10.71 -6.05
CA VAL A 63 -3.43 -10.54 -4.99
C VAL A 63 -4.68 -9.87 -5.56
N PRO A 64 -5.89 -10.42 -5.34
CA PRO A 64 -7.13 -9.77 -5.75
C PRO A 64 -7.30 -8.41 -5.08
N LEU A 65 -7.78 -7.41 -5.82
CA LEU A 65 -7.94 -6.05 -5.31
C LEU A 65 -8.87 -6.00 -4.08
N ALA A 66 -9.93 -6.82 -4.07
CA ALA A 66 -10.85 -6.94 -2.94
C ALA A 66 -10.17 -7.46 -1.67
N ASP A 67 -9.32 -8.47 -1.80
CA ASP A 67 -8.56 -9.02 -0.66
C ASP A 67 -7.49 -8.02 -0.20
N LEU A 68 -6.89 -7.27 -1.13
CA LEU A 68 -5.92 -6.22 -0.83
C LEU A 68 -6.56 -5.08 -0.03
N VAL A 69 -7.74 -4.60 -0.44
CA VAL A 69 -8.51 -3.60 0.30
C VAL A 69 -8.90 -4.14 1.69
N ALA A 70 -9.55 -5.30 1.75
CA ALA A 70 -10.00 -5.89 3.02
C ALA A 70 -8.83 -6.10 4.00
N GLY A 71 -7.71 -6.65 3.53
CA GLY A 71 -6.53 -6.87 4.35
C GLY A 71 -5.86 -5.58 4.80
N SER A 72 -5.77 -4.57 3.92
CA SER A 72 -5.20 -3.27 4.29
C SER A 72 -6.06 -2.49 5.30
N VAL A 73 -7.39 -2.61 5.25
CA VAL A 73 -8.29 -2.06 6.27
C VAL A 73 -8.04 -2.74 7.62
N LEU A 74 -7.90 -4.07 7.62
CA LEU A 74 -7.59 -4.83 8.82
C LEU A 74 -6.20 -4.45 9.37
N ALA A 75 -5.20 -4.34 8.51
CA ALA A 75 -3.85 -3.91 8.86
C ALA A 75 -3.84 -2.49 9.43
N TYR A 76 -4.61 -1.57 8.86
CA TYR A 76 -4.77 -0.22 9.37
C TYR A 76 -5.38 -0.24 10.77
N ALA A 77 -6.51 -0.92 10.96
CA ALA A 77 -7.17 -1.00 12.26
C ALA A 77 -6.26 -1.61 13.35
N VAL A 78 -5.59 -2.73 13.04
CA VAL A 78 -4.64 -3.39 13.95
C VAL A 78 -3.43 -2.49 14.21
N GLY A 79 -2.87 -1.88 13.18
CA GLY A 79 -1.75 -0.96 13.31
C GLY A 79 -2.09 0.25 14.18
N MET A 80 -3.28 0.82 14.02
CA MET A 80 -3.74 1.93 14.84
C MET A 80 -3.93 1.51 16.31
N ALA A 81 -4.55 0.36 16.58
CA ALA A 81 -4.72 -0.15 17.93
C ALA A 81 -3.36 -0.46 18.60
N LEU A 82 -2.42 -1.03 17.85
CA LEU A 82 -1.06 -1.28 18.33
C LEU A 82 -0.34 0.04 18.64
N LEU A 83 -0.39 1.01 17.74
CA LEU A 83 0.20 2.32 17.98
C LEU A 83 -0.37 2.95 19.23
N GLU A 84 -1.69 3.01 19.39
CA GLU A 84 -2.34 3.57 20.58
C GLU A 84 -1.91 2.86 21.88
N SER A 85 -1.67 1.55 21.83
CA SER A 85 -1.24 0.77 23.01
C SER A 85 0.26 0.90 23.36
N VAL A 86 1.12 1.20 22.38
CA VAL A 86 2.59 1.20 22.55
C VAL A 86 3.15 2.62 22.63
N ILE A 87 2.55 3.55 21.90
CA ILE A 87 2.97 4.94 21.78
C ILE A 87 1.71 5.77 22.01
N THR A 88 1.65 6.50 23.14
CA THR A 88 0.60 7.50 23.31
C THR A 88 0.68 8.44 22.10
N ALA A 89 -0.28 8.33 21.19
CA ALA A 89 -0.22 9.08 19.94
C ALA A 89 -0.48 10.56 20.29
N ASP A 90 0.59 11.33 20.39
CA ASP A 90 0.52 12.74 20.83
C ASP A 90 -0.31 13.63 19.89
N SER A 91 -0.66 13.16 18.70
CA SER A 91 -1.46 13.91 17.72
C SER A 91 -2.26 13.02 16.76
N PRO A 92 -3.52 13.38 16.44
CA PRO A 92 -4.37 12.65 15.50
C PRO A 92 -3.85 12.64 14.05
N VAL A 93 -2.81 13.42 13.74
CA VAL A 93 -2.16 13.48 12.43
C VAL A 93 -1.63 12.10 11.99
N HIS A 94 -1.21 11.25 12.94
CA HIS A 94 -0.74 9.90 12.61
C HIS A 94 -1.81 9.08 11.89
N PHE A 95 -3.07 9.12 12.33
CA PHE A 95 -4.17 8.41 11.67
C PHE A 95 -4.34 8.86 10.22
N LEU A 96 -4.26 10.17 9.97
CA LEU A 96 -4.38 10.73 8.62
C LEU A 96 -3.22 10.34 7.72
N LEU A 97 -1.98 10.34 8.23
CA LEU A 97 -0.80 9.95 7.47
C LEU A 97 -0.83 8.47 7.10
N TYR A 98 -1.13 7.58 8.05
CA TYR A 98 -1.27 6.16 7.76
C TYR A 98 -2.47 5.86 6.83
N GLY A 99 -3.58 6.59 6.99
CA GLY A 99 -4.71 6.51 6.07
C GLY A 99 -4.35 6.94 4.65
N GLY A 100 -3.58 8.03 4.51
CA GLY A 100 -3.04 8.49 3.25
C GLY A 100 -2.14 7.45 2.57
N LEU A 101 -1.27 6.78 3.33
CA LEU A 101 -0.43 5.69 2.82
C LEU A 101 -1.26 4.52 2.28
N VAL A 102 -2.33 4.14 2.99
CA VAL A 102 -3.26 3.10 2.52
C VAL A 102 -3.95 3.51 1.22
N LEU A 103 -4.37 4.78 1.09
CA LEU A 103 -4.97 5.29 -0.14
C LEU A 103 -3.99 5.26 -1.32
N TRP A 104 -2.74 5.67 -1.13
CA TRP A 104 -1.72 5.59 -2.18
C TRP A 104 -1.39 4.15 -2.57
N TYR A 105 -1.34 3.25 -1.58
CA TYR A 105 -1.21 1.81 -1.81
C TYR A 105 -2.36 1.27 -2.68
N TRP A 106 -3.62 1.65 -2.40
CA TRP A 106 -4.76 1.28 -3.24
C TRP A 106 -4.69 1.88 -4.64
N LEU A 107 -4.25 3.13 -4.75
CA LEU A 107 -4.11 3.80 -6.05
C LEU A 107 -3.12 3.04 -6.93
N GLY A 108 -1.94 2.69 -6.41
CA GLY A 108 -0.96 1.91 -7.15
C GLY A 108 -1.46 0.52 -7.53
N ALA A 109 -2.18 -0.17 -6.63
CA ALA A 109 -2.81 -1.45 -6.90
C ALA A 109 -3.86 -1.36 -8.03
N THR A 110 -4.64 -0.28 -8.05
CA THR A 110 -5.70 -0.03 -9.04
C THR A 110 -5.10 0.29 -10.40
N VAL A 111 -4.12 1.19 -10.47
CA VAL A 111 -3.41 1.53 -11.72
C VAL A 111 -2.77 0.29 -12.32
N ALA A 112 -2.15 -0.56 -11.50
CA ALA A 112 -1.59 -1.84 -11.92
C ALA A 112 -2.65 -2.81 -12.48
N ALA A 113 -3.80 -2.92 -11.83
CA ALA A 113 -4.88 -3.80 -12.27
C ALA A 113 -5.43 -3.36 -13.63
N VAL A 114 -5.72 -2.07 -13.79
CA VAL A 114 -6.22 -1.49 -15.06
C VAL A 114 -5.19 -1.67 -16.18
N GLY A 115 -3.92 -1.38 -15.90
CA GLY A 115 -2.83 -1.53 -16.88
C GLY A 115 -2.63 -2.98 -17.35
N ARG A 116 -2.89 -3.97 -16.49
CA ARG A 116 -2.85 -5.39 -16.87
C ARG A 116 -4.01 -5.72 -17.83
N SER A 117 -5.23 -5.35 -17.50
CA SER A 117 -6.41 -5.60 -18.35
C SER A 117 -6.23 -5.02 -19.76
N SER A 118 -5.76 -3.77 -19.86
CA SER A 118 -5.51 -3.14 -21.17
C SER A 118 -4.41 -3.82 -22.00
N ARG A 119 -3.48 -4.54 -21.36
CA ARG A 119 -2.41 -5.28 -22.05
C ARG A 119 -2.93 -6.59 -22.63
N ASP A 120 -3.79 -7.27 -21.88
CA ASP A 120 -4.42 -8.52 -22.29
C ASP A 120 -5.36 -8.28 -23.49
N ASP A 121 -6.14 -7.20 -23.49
CA ASP A 121 -7.01 -6.83 -24.61
C ASP A 121 -6.24 -6.60 -25.92
N ARG A 122 -5.07 -5.95 -25.86
CA ARG A 122 -4.22 -5.71 -27.04
C ARG A 122 -3.61 -7.00 -27.58
N ALA A 123 -3.23 -7.93 -26.70
CA ALA A 123 -2.69 -9.22 -27.12
C ALA A 123 -3.75 -10.01 -27.91
N VAL A 124 -5.00 -10.01 -27.44
CA VAL A 124 -6.13 -10.65 -28.12
C VAL A 124 -6.42 -10.00 -29.49
N SER A 125 -6.36 -8.66 -29.59
CA SER A 125 -6.59 -7.99 -30.89
C SER A 125 -5.49 -8.27 -31.92
N SER A 126 -4.24 -8.44 -31.49
CA SER A 126 -3.11 -8.73 -32.38
C SER A 126 -3.07 -10.16 -32.91
N GLY A 127 -3.77 -11.09 -32.26
CA GLY A 127 -3.79 -12.52 -32.60
C GLY A 127 -4.92 -12.95 -33.55
N ARG A 128 -5.77 -12.03 -34.03
CA ARG A 128 -6.77 -12.34 -35.06
C ARG A 128 -6.11 -12.28 -36.44
N PRO A 129 -5.96 -13.39 -37.16
CA PRO A 129 -5.58 -13.33 -38.57
C PRO A 129 -6.72 -12.68 -39.37
N GLU A 130 -6.34 -11.78 -40.28
CA GLU A 130 -7.22 -11.19 -41.31
C GLU A 130 -7.57 -12.21 -42.39
#